data_AF-A0A9E5N6V8-F1
#
_entry.id   AF-A0A9E5N6V8-F1
#
_cell.length_a   1.000
_cell.length_b   1.000
_cell.length_c   1.000
_cell.angle_alpha   90.00
_cell.angle_beta   90.00
_cell.angle_gamma   90.00
#
_symmetry.space_group_name_H-M   'P 1'
#
loop_
_entity.id
_entity.type
_entity.pdbx_description
1 polymer ?
#
loop_
_entity_poly.entity_id
_entity_poly.type
_entity_poly.pdbx_seq_one_letter_code
_entity_poly.pdbx_strand_id
1 'polypeptide(L)'
;CFQDYKDHTSPDGINALAVFVKKPFISPAPDAEATAYPYKSGELLGYYWDWEILYCDEGIFDCTSGGIAHKHAISRMIAKKRPNAE
;
A
#
# COMPACT_ATOMS: atom_id res chain seq x y z
N CYS A 1 -9.73 8.54 -2.31
CA CYS A 1 -8.47 8.06 -1.70
C CYS A 1 -7.45 7.72 -2.79
N PHE A 2 -7.43 6.53 -3.40
CA PHE A 2 -6.48 6.28 -4.51
C PHE A 2 -6.87 6.89 -5.86
N GLN A 3 -8.16 6.96 -6.18
CA GLN A 3 -8.61 7.60 -7.42
C GLN A 3 -8.19 9.06 -7.48
N ASP A 4 -8.29 9.79 -6.36
CA ASP A 4 -7.87 11.18 -6.26
C ASP A 4 -6.36 11.35 -6.57
N TYR A 5 -5.51 10.46 -6.06
CA TYR A 5 -4.10 10.43 -6.47
C TYR A 5 -3.96 10.19 -7.97
N LYS A 6 -4.66 9.18 -8.53
CA LYS A 6 -4.59 8.86 -9.95
C LYS A 6 -5.07 10.02 -10.85
N ASP A 7 -6.09 10.75 -10.43
CA ASP A 7 -6.68 11.88 -11.16
C ASP A 7 -5.70 13.07 -11.21
N HIS A 8 -4.94 13.29 -10.12
CA HIS A 8 -4.00 14.40 -10.00
C HIS A 8 -2.55 14.06 -10.36
N THR A 9 -2.23 12.81 -10.69
CA THR A 9 -0.93 12.46 -11.27
C THR A 9 -0.93 12.75 -12.77
N SER A 10 0.03 13.56 -13.22
CA SER A 10 0.25 13.87 -14.64
C SER A 10 0.58 12.60 -15.46
N PRO A 11 0.37 12.62 -16.79
CA PRO A 11 0.88 11.58 -17.68
C PRO A 11 2.38 11.35 -17.45
N ASP A 12 2.81 10.09 -17.48
CA ASP A 12 4.15 9.61 -17.11
C ASP A 12 4.57 9.88 -15.65
N GLY A 13 3.69 10.43 -14.82
CA GLY A 13 3.89 10.59 -13.38
C GLY A 13 3.86 9.26 -12.62
N ILE A 14 4.39 9.27 -11.40
CA ILE A 14 4.58 8.08 -10.55
C ILE A 14 3.79 8.23 -9.25
N ASN A 15 3.13 7.15 -8.83
CA ASN A 15 2.64 6.99 -7.46
C ASN A 15 3.46 5.90 -6.77
N ALA A 16 4.10 6.25 -5.65
CA ALA A 16 4.84 5.34 -4.78
C ALA A 16 4.13 5.27 -3.42
N LEU A 17 3.55 4.10 -3.11
CA LEU A 17 2.65 3.93 -1.98
C LEU A 17 3.05 2.71 -1.14
N ALA A 18 2.83 2.82 0.16
CA ALA A 18 2.98 1.74 1.11
C ALA A 18 1.77 1.72 2.04
N VAL A 19 1.12 0.57 2.19
CA VAL A 19 -0.08 0.42 3.02
C VAL A 19 0.03 -0.78 3.95
N PHE A 20 -0.49 -0.65 5.16
CA PHE A 20 -0.60 -1.80 6.06
C PHE A 20 -1.66 -2.78 5.56
N VAL A 21 -1.34 -4.07 5.67
CA VAL A 21 -2.18 -5.17 5.22
C VAL A 21 -2.62 -6.00 6.42
N LYS A 22 -3.90 -6.37 6.46
CA LYS A 22 -4.43 -7.26 7.49
C LYS A 22 -4.02 -8.70 7.20
N LYS A 23 -3.36 -9.33 8.17
CA LYS A 23 -3.07 -10.78 8.16
C LYS A 23 -3.74 -11.42 9.39
N PRO A 24 -4.61 -12.44 9.22
CA PRO A 24 -5.28 -13.09 10.35
C PRO A 24 -4.34 -13.72 11.39
N PHE A 25 -3.11 -14.02 11.00
CA PHE A 25 -2.08 -14.64 11.85
C PHE A 25 -1.09 -13.63 12.45
N ILE A 26 -1.31 -12.32 12.26
CA ILE A 26 -0.53 -11.26 12.90
C ILE A 26 -1.46 -10.49 13.82
N SER A 27 -1.11 -10.41 15.10
CA SER A 27 -1.87 -9.62 16.07
C SER A 27 -1.89 -8.14 15.67
N PRO A 28 -3.00 -7.42 15.93
CA PRO A 28 -3.03 -5.97 15.77
C PRO A 28 -1.87 -5.31 16.52
N ALA A 29 -1.29 -4.27 15.92
CA ALA A 29 -0.25 -3.49 16.57
C ALA A 29 -0.81 -2.83 17.85
N PRO A 30 -0.02 -2.72 18.93
CA PRO A 30 -0.48 -2.15 20.20
C PRO A 30 -0.82 -0.65 20.08
N ASP A 31 -0.25 0.02 19.09
CA ASP A 31 -0.44 1.42 18.72
C ASP A 31 -1.43 1.59 17.53
N ALA A 32 -2.15 0.54 17.14
CA ALA A 32 -3.11 0.63 16.06
C ALA A 32 -4.26 1.60 16.40
N GLU A 33 -4.40 2.66 15.60
CA GLU A 33 -5.50 3.59 15.74
C GLU A 33 -6.85 2.93 15.41
N ALA A 34 -7.91 3.31 16.12
CA ALA A 34 -9.27 2.78 15.87
C ALA A 34 -9.78 3.11 14.45
N THR A 35 -9.24 4.16 13.83
CA THR A 35 -9.53 4.62 12.47
C THR A 35 -8.66 3.94 11.41
N ALA A 36 -7.69 3.11 11.80
CA ALA A 36 -6.82 2.43 10.84
C ALA A 36 -7.63 1.43 10.00
N TYR A 37 -7.53 1.56 8.68
CA TYR A 37 -8.11 0.62 7.73
C TYR A 37 -7.00 -0.23 7.09
N PRO A 38 -6.66 -1.40 7.65
CA PRO A 38 -5.68 -2.27 7.02
C PRO A 38 -6.29 -2.94 5.79
N TYR A 39 -5.62 -2.80 4.66
CA TYR A 39 -6.03 -3.35 3.37
C TYR A 39 -5.89 -4.87 3.33
N LYS A 40 -6.47 -5.52 2.32
CA LYS A 40 -6.19 -6.93 2.02
C LYS A 40 -5.00 -7.07 1.07
N SER A 41 -4.37 -8.24 1.09
CA SER A 41 -3.30 -8.55 0.15
C SER A 41 -3.75 -8.40 -1.29
N GLY A 42 -2.93 -7.71 -2.08
CA GLY A 42 -3.19 -7.40 -3.48
C GLY A 42 -4.19 -6.26 -3.71
N GLU A 43 -4.85 -5.72 -2.68
CA GLU A 43 -5.86 -4.66 -2.84
C GLU A 43 -5.25 -3.37 -3.40
N LEU A 44 -4.05 -2.99 -2.93
CA LEU A 44 -3.29 -1.85 -3.48
C LEU A 44 -3.01 -2.02 -4.98
N LEU A 45 -2.54 -3.20 -5.39
CA LEU A 45 -2.30 -3.51 -6.81
C LEU A 45 -3.60 -3.49 -7.62
N GLY A 46 -4.71 -3.96 -7.01
CA GLY A 46 -6.04 -3.90 -7.60
C GLY A 46 -6.50 -2.47 -7.92
N TYR A 47 -6.07 -1.44 -7.19
CA TYR A 47 -6.41 -0.04 -7.51
C TYR A 47 -5.60 0.55 -8.67
N TYR A 48 -4.43 -0.01 -8.94
CA TYR A 48 -3.47 0.43 -9.97
C TYR A 48 -3.35 -0.58 -11.13
N TRP A 49 -4.34 -1.46 -11.30
CA TRP A 49 -4.36 -2.52 -12.30
C TRP A 49 -4.19 -2.02 -13.75
N ASP A 50 -4.56 -0.76 -13.99
CA ASP A 50 -4.56 -0.04 -15.26
C ASP A 50 -3.31 0.85 -15.45
N TRP A 51 -2.37 0.85 -14.49
CA TRP A 51 -1.11 1.57 -14.57
C TRP A 51 0.05 0.59 -14.79
N GLU A 52 1.18 1.08 -15.29
CA GLU A 52 2.38 0.25 -15.38
C GLU A 52 2.99 0.10 -13.98
N ILE A 53 3.01 -1.14 -13.48
CA ILE A 53 3.63 -1.45 -12.19
C ILE A 53 5.15 -1.61 -12.39
N LEU A 54 5.91 -0.65 -11.87
CA LEU A 54 7.38 -0.65 -11.91
C LEU A 54 8.00 -1.49 -10.78
N TYR A 55 7.31 -1.53 -9.64
CA TYR A 55 7.74 -2.28 -8.46
C TYR A 55 6.53 -2.70 -7.64
N CYS A 56 6.52 -3.93 -7.14
CA CYS A 56 5.59 -4.34 -6.11
C CYS A 56 6.20 -5.37 -5.17
N ASP A 57 5.86 -5.26 -3.89
CA ASP A 57 6.09 -6.32 -2.93
C ASP A 57 5.05 -6.33 -1.82
N GLU A 58 5.06 -7.42 -1.06
CA GLU A 58 4.39 -7.50 0.23
C GLU A 58 5.31 -8.25 1.20
N GLY A 59 5.42 -7.75 2.42
CA GLY A 59 6.33 -8.32 3.41
C GLY A 59 5.85 -8.12 4.84
N ILE A 60 6.45 -8.88 5.76
CA ILE A 60 6.26 -8.76 7.20
C ILE A 60 7.58 -8.27 7.80
N PHE A 61 7.53 -7.27 8.68
CA PHE A 61 8.70 -6.76 9.37
C PHE A 61 8.45 -6.58 10.86
N ASP A 62 9.53 -6.68 11.64
CA ASP A 62 9.52 -6.44 13.08
C ASP A 62 9.56 -4.94 13.38
N CYS A 63 8.73 -4.50 14.33
CA CYS A 63 8.59 -3.12 14.74
C CYS A 63 8.67 -3.00 16.26
N THR A 64 9.29 -1.94 16.74
CA THR A 64 9.37 -1.60 18.17
C THR A 64 8.90 -0.18 18.45
N SER A 65 8.10 0.41 17.55
CA SER A 65 7.40 1.67 17.83
C SER A 65 6.52 1.51 19.07
N GLY A 66 6.39 2.57 19.87
CA GLY A 66 5.63 2.52 21.12
C GLY A 66 6.27 1.68 22.25
N GLY A 67 7.50 1.19 22.08
CA GLY A 67 8.25 0.47 23.12
C GLY A 67 7.81 -0.98 23.32
N ILE A 68 6.89 -1.49 22.51
CA ILE A 68 6.40 -2.87 22.55
C ILE A 68 6.73 -3.54 21.22
N ALA A 69 7.44 -4.66 21.24
CA ALA A 69 7.77 -5.41 20.04
C ALA A 69 6.52 -6.03 19.41
N HIS A 70 6.31 -5.80 18.11
CA HIS A 70 5.21 -6.33 17.32
C HIS A 70 5.63 -6.48 15.84
N LYS A 71 4.71 -6.96 14.99
CA LYS A 71 4.96 -7.12 13.56
C LYS A 71 3.91 -6.36 12.76
N HIS A 72 4.30 -5.84 11.60
CA HIS A 72 3.37 -5.34 10.59
C HIS A 72 3.50 -6.15 9.30
N ALA A 73 2.39 -6.31 8.59
CA ALA A 73 2.42 -6.65 7.17
C ALA A 73 2.18 -5.39 6.34
N ILE A 74 2.96 -5.22 5.28
CA ILE A 74 2.92 -4.04 4.42
C ILE A 74 2.94 -4.46 2.95
N SER A 75 2.14 -3.81 2.12
CA SER A 75 2.24 -3.89 0.66
C SER A 75 2.80 -2.58 0.13
N ARG A 76 3.80 -2.66 -0.74
CA ARG A 76 4.47 -1.51 -1.37
C ARG A 76 4.32 -1.61 -2.87
N MET A 77 4.16 -0.46 -3.51
CA MET A 77 4.00 -0.37 -4.96
C MET A 77 4.59 0.94 -5.47
N ILE A 78 5.26 0.85 -6.62
CA ILE A 78 5.59 2.00 -7.47
C ILE A 78 4.92 1.76 -8.83
N ALA A 79 4.03 2.66 -9.22
CA ALA A 79 3.30 2.57 -10.48
C ALA A 79 3.43 3.87 -11.28
N LYS A 80 3.50 3.75 -12.60
CA LYS A 80 3.61 4.88 -13.54
C LYS A 80 2.34 5.01 -14.38
N LYS A 81 1.79 6.23 -14.46
CA LYS A 81 0.63 6.54 -15.30
C LYS A 81 1.07 6.55 -16.75
N ARG A 82 0.59 5.62 -17.55
CA ARG A 82 0.83 5.65 -18.99
C ARG A 82 -0.21 6.52 -19.70
N PRO A 83 0.17 7.28 -20.73
CA PRO A 83 -0.80 7.83 -21.66
C PRO A 83 -1.66 6.69 -22.19
N ASN A 84 -2.95 6.92 -22.41
CA ASN A 84 -3.78 5.94 -23.09
C ASN A 84 -3.13 5.63 -24.45
N ALA A 85 -3.05 4.35 -24.80
CA ALA A 85 -2.70 3.97 -26.17
C ALA A 85 -3.82 4.48 -27.09
N GLU A 86 -3.46 5.28 -28.10
CA GLU A 86 -4.37 5.64 -29.20
C GLU A 86 -4.75 4.41 -30.03
#